data_AF-A0AAE3KNN9-F1
#
_entry.id   AF-A0AAE3KNN9-F1
#
_cell.length_a   1.000
_cell.length_b   1.000
_cell.length_c   1.000
_cell.angle_alpha   90.00
_cell.angle_beta   90.00
_cell.angle_gamma   90.00
#
_symmetry.space_group_name_H-M   'P 1'
#
loop_
_entity.id
_entity.type
_entity.pdbx_description
1 polymer ?
#
loop_
_entity_poly.entity_id
_entity_poly.type
_entity_poly.pdbx_seq_one_letter_code
_entity_poly.pdbx_strand_id
1 'polypeptide(L)'
;MNIQFERRPDGGVSVNVDTSANPQARVVYDLLRDSEQRLDLLALGAEEARHPELTTTDDYPFWSGNETVAQVLPEHVVIENLWTEEKLFLSHADYIAFVEGYLTALAPEQASGPA
;
A
#
# COMPACT_ATOMS: atom_id res chain seq x y z
N MET A 1 -5.37 0.70 12.12
CA MET A 1 -6.14 -0.10 11.13
C MET A 1 -5.57 -1.51 11.12
N ASN A 2 -6.38 -2.56 10.95
CA ASN A 2 -5.86 -3.94 10.91
C ASN A 2 -5.92 -4.47 9.47
N ILE A 3 -4.76 -4.74 8.87
CA ILE A 3 -4.62 -5.36 7.55
C ILE A 3 -3.82 -6.64 7.74
N GLN A 4 -4.32 -7.73 7.19
CA GLN A 4 -3.66 -9.03 7.23
C GLN A 4 -3.39 -9.53 5.82
N PHE A 5 -2.20 -10.09 5.63
CA PHE A 5 -1.74 -10.66 4.37
C PHE A 5 -1.56 -12.16 4.55
N GLU A 6 -2.11 -12.94 3.62
CA GLU A 6 -1.94 -14.38 3.59
C GLU A 6 -1.51 -14.81 2.19
N ARG A 7 -0.47 -15.64 2.09
CA ARG A 7 0.00 -16.13 0.80
C ARG A 7 -0.91 -17.23 0.28
N ARG A 8 -1.33 -17.11 -0.97
CA ARG A 8 -2.18 -18.10 -1.64
C ARG A 8 -1.36 -19.19 -2.33
N PRO A 9 -1.89 -20.41 -2.49
CA PRO A 9 -1.20 -21.51 -3.17
C PRO A 9 -0.85 -21.25 -4.64
N ASP A 10 -1.53 -20.31 -5.29
CA ASP A 10 -1.28 -19.89 -6.68
C ASP A 10 -0.13 -18.87 -6.79
N GLY A 11 0.49 -18.49 -5.67
CA GLY A 11 1.57 -17.50 -5.61
C GLY A 11 1.08 -16.06 -5.41
N GLY A 12 -0.23 -15.81 -5.39
CA GLY A 12 -0.79 -14.50 -5.06
C GLY A 12 -0.85 -14.23 -3.55
N VAL A 13 -1.33 -13.05 -3.16
CA VAL A 13 -1.57 -12.67 -1.76
C VAL A 13 -3.04 -12.35 -1.55
N SER A 14 -3.66 -12.95 -0.53
CA SER A 14 -4.95 -12.54 0.01
C SER A 14 -4.74 -11.36 0.93
N VAL A 15 -5.51 -10.29 0.71
CA VAL A 15 -5.51 -9.08 1.54
C VAL A 15 -6.83 -9.03 2.29
N ASN A 16 -6.76 -9.11 3.63
CA ASN A 16 -7.91 -8.97 4.50
C ASN A 16 -7.83 -7.62 5.23
N VAL A 17 -8.78 -6.74 4.96
CA VAL A 17 -8.87 -5.41 5.59
C VAL A 17 -10.10 -5.38 6.48
N ASP A 18 -9.94 -5.07 7.77
CA ASP A 18 -11.08 -4.85 8.65
C ASP A 18 -11.73 -3.48 8.37
N THR A 19 -12.86 -3.52 7.69
CA THR A 19 -13.65 -2.33 7.34
C THR A 19 -14.75 -2.00 8.35
N SER A 20 -14.93 -2.82 9.40
CA SER A 20 -16.01 -2.64 10.37
C SER A 20 -15.87 -1.34 11.17
N ALA A 21 -14.63 -0.95 11.47
CA ALA A 21 -14.30 0.31 12.14
C ALA A 21 -14.01 1.47 11.19
N ASN A 22 -13.68 1.18 9.92
CA ASN A 22 -13.33 2.17 8.91
C ASN A 22 -13.72 1.66 7.51
N PRO A 23 -14.94 1.99 7.02
CA PRO A 23 -15.42 1.52 5.72
C PRO A 23 -14.51 1.89 4.54
N GLN A 24 -13.86 3.06 4.62
CA GLN A 24 -12.93 3.55 3.60
C GLN A 24 -11.65 2.72 3.52
N ALA A 25 -11.35 1.85 4.49
CA ALA A 25 -10.16 1.01 4.47
C ALA A 25 -10.12 0.06 3.24
N ARG A 26 -11.25 -0.18 2.58
CA ARG A 26 -11.32 -0.93 1.32
C ARG A 26 -10.44 -0.32 0.22
N VAL A 27 -10.19 0.99 0.20
CA VAL A 27 -9.33 1.61 -0.83
C VAL A 27 -7.89 1.10 -0.77
N VAL A 28 -7.44 0.53 0.37
CA VAL A 28 -6.13 -0.14 0.45
C VAL A 28 -6.11 -1.39 -0.42
N TYR A 29 -7.19 -2.18 -0.41
CA TYR A 29 -7.31 -3.35 -1.27
C TYR A 29 -7.24 -2.95 -2.75
N ASP A 30 -7.97 -1.89 -3.13
CA ASP A 30 -7.98 -1.42 -4.51
C ASP A 30 -6.59 -0.90 -4.93
N LEU A 31 -5.88 -0.17 -4.06
CA LEU A 31 -4.49 0.26 -4.28
C LEU A 31 -3.56 -0.92 -4.54
N LEU A 32 -3.59 -1.94 -3.68
CA LEU A 32 -2.70 -3.09 -3.79
C LEU A 32 -3.00 -3.90 -5.06
N ARG A 33 -4.27 -4.15 -5.35
CA ARG A 33 -4.73 -4.82 -6.57
C ARG A 33 -4.23 -4.10 -7.82
N ASP A 34 -4.35 -2.78 -7.87
CA ASP A 34 -3.95 -2.00 -9.03
C ASP A 34 -2.43 -1.86 -9.15
N SER A 35 -1.72 -1.93 -8.02
CA SER A 35 -0.26 -1.83 -7.96
C SER A 35 0.47 -3.15 -8.22
N GLU A 36 -0.23 -4.27 -8.44
CA GLU A 36 0.38 -5.59 -8.67
C GLU A 36 1.42 -5.61 -9.82
N GLN A 37 1.23 -4.75 -10.83
CA GLN A 37 2.15 -4.61 -11.97
C GLN A 37 3.23 -3.53 -11.77
N ARG A 38 3.16 -2.78 -10.67
CA ARG A 38 3.98 -1.59 -10.36
C ARG A 38 4.44 -1.58 -8.91
N LEU A 39 4.89 -2.74 -8.42
CA LEU A 39 5.31 -2.93 -7.03
C LEU A 39 6.50 -2.03 -6.65
N ASP A 40 7.32 -1.65 -7.62
CA ASP A 40 8.41 -0.69 -7.48
C ASP A 40 7.90 0.71 -7.10
N LEU A 41 6.79 1.16 -7.68
CA LEU A 41 6.15 2.42 -7.31
C LEU A 41 5.56 2.34 -5.90
N LEU A 42 4.93 1.23 -5.55
CA LEU A 42 4.41 1.03 -4.20
C LEU A 42 5.54 1.06 -3.15
N ALA A 43 6.67 0.41 -3.44
CA ALA A 43 7.85 0.42 -2.58
C ALA A 43 8.46 1.82 -2.47
N LEU A 44 8.53 2.58 -3.58
CA LEU A 44 9.01 3.96 -3.59
C LEU A 44 8.14 4.86 -2.69
N GLY A 45 6.81 4.73 -2.76
CA GLY A 45 5.92 5.46 -1.87
C GLY A 45 6.20 5.17 -0.40
N ALA A 46 6.49 3.92 -0.04
CA ALA A 46 6.83 3.57 1.34
C ALA A 46 8.18 4.17 1.78
N GLU A 47 9.14 4.26 0.86
CA GLU A 47 10.42 4.94 1.12
C GLU A 47 10.21 6.44 1.34
N GLU A 48 9.38 7.10 0.53
CA GLU A 48 9.08 8.53 0.75
C GLU A 48 8.31 8.77 2.05
N ALA A 49 7.41 7.86 2.43
CA ALA A 49 6.72 7.94 3.71
C ALA A 49 7.67 7.81 4.93
N ARG A 50 8.88 7.25 4.75
CA ARG A 50 9.91 7.23 5.81
C ARG A 50 10.58 8.61 6.00
N HIS A 51 10.47 9.47 5.00
CA HIS A 51 11.08 10.79 4.95
C HIS A 51 10.06 11.89 4.60
N PRO A 52 8.97 12.03 5.39
CA PRO A 52 7.89 12.97 5.09
C PRO A 52 8.34 14.44 5.09
N GLU A 53 9.48 14.74 5.72
CA GLU A 53 10.10 16.07 5.72
C GLU A 53 10.70 16.47 4.36
N LEU A 54 10.97 15.49 3.50
CA LEU A 54 11.54 15.72 2.16
C LEU A 54 10.45 15.88 1.10
N THR A 55 9.20 15.57 1.45
CA THR A 55 8.08 15.63 0.53
C THR A 55 7.54 17.05 0.45
N THR A 56 7.58 17.66 -0.74
CA THR A 56 7.11 19.03 -0.98
C THR A 56 5.80 19.03 -1.73
N THR A 57 4.89 19.93 -1.37
CA THR A 57 3.50 19.94 -1.88
C THR A 57 3.30 20.13 -3.37
N ASP A 58 4.35 20.54 -4.08
CA ASP A 58 4.22 21.14 -5.40
C ASP A 58 4.41 20.15 -6.57
N ASP A 59 4.91 18.92 -6.32
CA ASP A 59 5.17 17.92 -7.38
C ASP A 59 5.05 16.47 -6.83
N TYR A 60 3.95 16.11 -6.16
CA TYR A 60 3.84 14.75 -5.61
C TYR A 60 3.79 13.69 -6.72
N PRO A 61 4.75 12.76 -6.77
CA PRO A 61 4.59 11.59 -7.60
C PRO A 61 3.40 10.78 -7.07
N PHE A 62 2.37 10.65 -7.90
CA PHE A 62 1.34 9.66 -7.65
C PHE A 62 1.97 8.29 -7.84
N TRP A 63 2.10 7.51 -6.76
CA TRP A 63 2.35 6.08 -6.90
C TRP A 63 1.02 5.44 -7.27
N SER A 64 0.77 5.47 -8.57
CA SER A 64 -0.50 5.06 -9.14
C SER A 64 -0.47 3.58 -9.46
N GLY A 65 -1.51 2.90 -9.01
CA GLY A 65 -2.10 1.83 -9.78
C GLY A 65 -2.76 2.38 -11.06
N ASN A 66 -3.79 1.71 -11.57
CA ASN A 66 -4.58 2.22 -12.70
C ASN A 66 -5.59 3.29 -12.24
N GLU A 67 -6.32 3.03 -11.15
CA GLU A 67 -7.45 3.87 -10.71
C GLU A 67 -7.28 4.36 -9.28
N THR A 68 -6.34 3.78 -8.55
CA THR A 68 -6.02 4.11 -7.17
C THR A 68 -4.62 4.67 -7.05
N VAL A 69 -4.45 5.66 -6.19
CA VAL A 69 -3.19 6.36 -5.99
C VAL A 69 -2.88 6.50 -4.51
N ALA A 70 -1.60 6.43 -4.16
CA ALA A 70 -1.10 6.91 -2.88
C ALA A 70 -0.39 8.25 -3.06
N GLN A 71 -0.57 9.17 -2.11
CA GLN A 71 0.07 10.47 -2.03
C GLN A 71 0.65 10.64 -0.63
N VAL A 72 1.96 10.82 -0.53
CA VAL A 72 2.67 10.99 0.74
C VAL A 72 2.79 12.48 1.00
N LEU A 73 2.02 13.01 1.95
CA LEU A 73 2.07 14.41 2.38
C LEU A 73 2.91 14.53 3.66
N PRO A 74 3.33 15.74 4.06
CA PRO A 74 4.20 15.91 5.22
C PRO A 74 3.55 15.44 6.52
N GLU A 75 2.22 15.53 6.63
CA GLU A 75 1.48 15.17 7.84
C GLU A 75 0.88 13.75 7.80
N HIS A 76 0.64 13.19 6.62
CA HIS A 76 -0.05 11.90 6.45
C HIS A 76 0.08 11.37 5.02
N VAL A 77 -0.37 10.13 4.79
CA VAL A 77 -0.52 9.56 3.45
C VAL A 77 -2.00 9.51 3.08
N VAL A 78 -2.34 9.94 1.87
CA VAL A 78 -3.69 9.83 1.30
C VAL A 78 -3.70 8.72 0.27
N ILE A 79 -4.59 7.74 0.45
CA ILE A 79 -4.93 6.78 -0.59
C ILE A 79 -6.28 7.18 -1.17
N GLU A 80 -6.34 7.33 -2.48
CA GLU A 80 -7.53 7.79 -3.18
C GLU A 80 -7.88 6.83 -4.32
N ASN A 81 -9.15 6.44 -4.39
CA ASN A 81 -9.73 5.83 -5.57
C ASN A 81 -10.29 6.94 -6.47
N LEU A 82 -9.69 7.17 -7.63
CA LEU A 82 -10.01 8.26 -8.55
C LEU A 82 -11.38 8.10 -9.23
N TRP A 83 -11.99 6.92 -9.20
CA TRP A 83 -13.31 6.67 -9.75
C TRP A 83 -14.43 6.83 -8.72
N THR A 84 -14.24 6.34 -7.50
CA THR A 84 -15.24 6.47 -6.44
C THR A 84 -15.08 7.73 -5.60
N GLU A 85 -13.97 8.45 -5.78
CA GLU A 85 -13.57 9.62 -4.98
C GLU A 85 -13.40 9.30 -3.49
N GLU A 86 -13.32 8.01 -3.13
CA GLU A 86 -13.10 7.56 -1.76
C GLU A 86 -11.65 7.81 -1.36
N LYS A 87 -11.48 8.37 -0.16
CA LYS A 87 -10.16 8.69 0.39
C LYS A 87 -9.97 8.03 1.75
N LEU A 88 -8.78 7.50 1.95
CA LEU A 88 -8.31 7.01 3.24
C LEU A 88 -7.04 7.78 3.63
N PHE A 89 -7.08 8.32 4.84
CA PHE A 89 -5.96 9.03 5.43
C PHE A 89 -5.26 8.08 6.41
N LEU A 90 -3.96 7.89 6.21
CA LEU A 90 -3.12 7.03 7.03
C LEU A 90 -1.97 7.81 7.64
N SER A 91 -1.53 7.40 8.82
CA SER A 91 -0.21 7.82 9.28
C SER A 91 0.85 7.25 8.35
N HIS A 92 2.02 7.89 8.26
CA HIS A 92 3.15 7.33 7.50
C HIS A 92 3.51 5.93 7.98
N ALA A 93 3.51 5.71 9.29
CA ALA A 93 3.79 4.41 9.90
C ALA A 93 2.80 3.33 9.45
N ASP A 94 1.49 3.63 9.44
CA ASP A 94 0.48 2.67 8.96
C ASP A 94 0.67 2.37 7.47
N TYR A 95 0.98 3.39 6.66
CA TYR A 95 1.22 3.21 5.23
C TYR A 95 2.42 2.31 4.96
N ILE A 96 3.57 2.60 5.58
CA ILE A 96 4.78 1.78 5.49
C ILE A 96 4.47 0.34 5.92
N ALA A 97 3.83 0.16 7.08
CA ALA A 97 3.58 -1.16 7.63
C ALA A 97 2.78 -2.07 6.69
N PHE A 98 1.74 -1.55 6.03
CA PHE A 98 0.95 -2.39 5.12
C PHE A 98 1.67 -2.63 3.79
N VAL A 99 2.42 -1.65 3.25
CA VAL A 99 3.18 -1.84 2.01
C VAL A 99 4.24 -2.92 2.21
N GLU A 100 5.01 -2.82 3.30
CA GLU A 100 6.05 -3.81 3.61
C GLU A 100 5.46 -5.19 3.91
N GLY A 101 4.34 -5.25 4.62
CA GLY A 101 3.61 -6.48 4.86
C GLY A 101 3.18 -7.15 3.56
N TYR A 102 2.66 -6.37 2.60
CA TYR A 102 2.26 -6.86 1.29
C TYR A 102 3.44 -7.35 0.45
N LEU A 103 4.52 -6.56 0.35
CA LEU A 103 5.73 -6.93 -0.39
C LEU A 103 6.41 -8.17 0.21
N THR A 104 6.43 -8.28 1.54
CA THR A 104 6.94 -9.48 2.24
C THR A 104 6.09 -10.70 1.94
N ALA A 105 4.76 -10.57 1.89
CA ALA A 105 3.86 -11.66 1.54
C ALA A 105 3.99 -12.10 0.07
N LEU A 106 4.37 -11.19 -0.83
CA LEU A 106 4.65 -11.48 -2.24
C LEU A 106 6.02 -12.13 -2.46
N ALA A 107 7.01 -11.84 -1.61
CA ALA A 107 8.34 -12.40 -1.75
C ALA A 107 8.27 -13.94 -1.64
N PRO A 108 8.75 -14.70 -2.64
CA PRO A 108 8.89 -16.13 -2.48
C PRO A 108 9.82 -16.39 -1.30
N GLU A 109 9.35 -17.13 -0.29
CA GLU A 109 10.17 -17.59 0.83
C GLU A 109 11.59 -17.93 0.34
N GLN A 110 12.57 -17.08 0.65
CA GLN A 110 13.98 -17.46 0.62
C GLN A 110 14.32 -18.32 1.85
N ALA A 111 13.43 -19.25 2.20
CA ALA A 111 13.54 -20.05 3.42
C ALA A 111 13.04 -21.48 3.19
N SER A 112 13.50 -22.12 2.13
CA SER A 112 13.63 -23.59 2.05
C SER A 112 14.58 -23.94 0.91
N GLY A 113 15.86 -23.61 1.07
CA GLY A 113 16.92 -24.28 0.33
C GLY A 113 17.26 -25.60 1.03
N PRO A 114 17.08 -26.77 0.37
CA PRO A 114 17.60 -28.03 0.87
C PRO A 114 19.01 -28.27 0.32
N ALA A 115 19.97 -28.55 1.20
CA ALA A 115 20.99 -29.59 1.08
C ALA A 115 21.90 -29.57 2.31
#